data_AF-A0A6J4V628-F1
#
_entry.id   AF-A0A6J4V628-F1
#
_cell.length_a   1.000
_cell.length_b   1.000
_cell.length_c   1.000
_cell.angle_alpha   90.00
_cell.angle_beta   90.00
_cell.angle_gamma   90.00
#
_symmetry.space_group_name_H-M   'P 1'
#
loop_
_entity.id
_entity.type
_entity.pdbx_description
1 polymer ?
#
loop_
_entity_poly.entity_id
_entity_poly.type
_entity_poly.pdbx_seq_one_letter_code
_entity_poly.pdbx_strand_id
1 'polypeptide(L)'
;MATMPHAPKVTKQQGSSAESDLALSPQSLSLIDTHTHLDDGAFDPDREAVIARARAAGVRAIVNVGFDPARWASTVALCAAHEEIYAVLGLHPHEAGTWDESLARRLRAVLAGPKVIGLGEIGLDFYRDYAPHAAQRAAFRAQLAIARELALPVVLHSRAAEGEVVATLEAEGIGRGVLHSFSGTVAEARRALALGLHISLTGPVSFPKAASLRELARAIPLDRLLLETDCPYLAPQPRRGRRNEPAFLRFTAEAIAAARGEPVERIIAATGANARALFGLPVGEPAGDMVGANGGTSDAHADTRAAPGALIEGDGGERPMRTIVLATTNPGKVREFRALLAGLQVRVAGLDEVGLAAPQETGTTFAENAALKARHAAEGSGLLAVADDSGLEVDALGGAPGVYSARWAGEGAGDEANRRRLIRELAGVPDGARGARFRCAIAIAVPGGATEIVEGECEGKVVTEPRGGGGFGYDPLFLLPERGQTMAELAPAEKNAISHRARAFALALPILHDFLATPTARPLRPARAGGDG
;
A
#
# COMPACT_ATOMS: atom_id res chain seq x y z
N MET A 1 94.57 8.66 16.26
CA MET A 1 93.22 9.13 15.84
C MET A 1 92.43 7.91 15.38
N ALA A 2 91.22 7.60 15.82
CA ALA A 2 90.46 7.81 17.05
C ALA A 2 89.36 6.74 16.96
N THR A 3 89.12 6.03 18.05
CA THR A 3 88.14 4.94 18.21
C THR A 3 86.81 5.45 18.73
N MET A 4 85.69 4.94 18.15
CA MET A 4 84.30 4.90 18.68
C MET A 4 83.61 6.28 18.94
N PRO A 5 82.28 6.41 19.18
CA PRO A 5 81.27 5.38 19.51
C PRO A 5 79.84 5.54 18.89
N HIS A 6 79.02 4.53 19.24
CA HIS A 6 77.55 4.40 19.39
C HIS A 6 76.60 5.63 19.46
N ALA A 7 75.33 5.31 19.11
CA ALA A 7 74.02 5.75 19.66
C ALA A 7 73.15 6.68 18.76
N PRO A 8 71.81 6.83 18.96
CA PRO A 8 70.86 6.15 19.87
C PRO A 8 69.51 5.69 19.23
N LYS A 9 68.67 5.15 20.11
CA LYS A 9 67.30 4.60 19.97
C LYS A 9 66.21 5.62 19.56
N VAL A 10 65.20 5.06 18.88
CA VAL A 10 63.75 5.36 18.87
C VAL A 10 63.29 6.58 19.67
N THR A 11 62.61 7.49 18.96
CA THR A 11 61.60 8.37 19.56
C THR A 11 60.38 8.38 18.65
N LYS A 12 59.24 7.89 19.16
CA LYS A 12 57.92 8.06 18.54
C LYS A 12 57.59 9.55 18.55
N GLN A 13 57.48 10.16 17.38
CA GLN A 13 56.71 11.39 17.22
C GLN A 13 55.40 11.04 16.53
N GLN A 14 54.31 11.15 17.30
CA GLN A 14 52.96 11.21 16.80
C GLN A 14 52.82 12.51 15.98
N GLY A 15 52.78 12.38 14.66
CA GLY A 15 52.32 13.41 13.74
C GLY A 15 50.85 13.16 13.45
N SER A 16 50.00 13.94 14.08
CA SER A 16 48.57 14.08 13.80
C SER A 16 48.35 14.47 12.33
N SER A 17 47.71 13.59 11.57
CA SER A 17 46.99 13.95 10.34
C SER A 17 45.52 13.63 10.60
N ALA A 18 44.73 14.69 10.72
CA ALA A 18 43.32 14.63 10.98
C ALA A 18 42.57 13.95 9.83
N GLU A 19 42.39 12.64 9.93
CA GLU A 19 41.19 11.99 9.41
C GLU A 19 40.04 12.42 10.33
N SER A 20 39.08 13.15 9.78
CA SER A 20 37.89 13.55 10.51
C SER A 20 37.07 12.30 10.81
N ASP A 21 37.32 11.70 11.98
CA ASP A 21 36.36 10.86 12.68
C ASP A 21 35.10 11.71 12.91
N LEU A 22 34.18 11.63 11.96
CA LEU A 22 32.77 11.97 12.19
C LEU A 22 32.31 11.01 13.29
N ALA A 23 32.44 11.45 14.54
CA ALA A 23 31.86 10.80 15.68
C ALA A 23 30.37 10.59 15.39
N LEU A 24 30.02 9.35 15.07
CA LEU A 24 28.65 8.93 14.81
C LEU A 24 27.87 9.17 16.11
N SER A 25 27.08 10.24 16.13
CA SER A 25 26.20 10.52 17.25
C SER A 25 25.24 9.32 17.45
N PRO A 26 24.79 9.02 18.68
CA PRO A 26 23.78 7.98 18.94
C PRO A 26 22.48 8.15 18.14
N GLN A 27 22.27 9.33 17.53
CA GLN A 27 21.14 9.72 16.71
C GLN A 27 21.17 9.11 15.28
N SER A 28 22.27 8.47 14.84
CA SER A 28 22.44 8.03 13.44
C SER A 28 22.18 6.54 13.14
N LEU A 29 21.79 5.72 14.11
CA LEU A 29 21.59 4.27 13.91
C LEU A 29 20.12 3.91 13.68
N SER A 30 19.59 4.26 12.51
CA SER A 30 18.25 3.85 12.09
C SER A 30 18.34 2.78 11.00
N LEU A 31 17.88 1.57 11.29
CA LEU A 31 17.63 0.57 10.24
C LEU A 31 16.45 1.05 9.38
N ILE A 32 16.59 0.99 8.07
CA ILE A 32 15.52 1.25 7.11
C ILE A 32 15.43 0.04 6.21
N ASP A 33 14.26 -0.60 6.19
CA ASP A 33 13.97 -1.71 5.30
C ASP A 33 13.40 -1.15 3.99
N THR A 34 14.17 -1.21 2.90
CA THR A 34 13.75 -0.58 1.64
C THR A 34 12.83 -1.43 0.78
N HIS A 35 12.48 -2.66 1.20
CA HIS A 35 11.60 -3.53 0.43
C HIS A 35 10.92 -4.60 1.30
N THR A 36 9.60 -4.51 1.45
CA THR A 36 8.76 -5.44 2.22
C THR A 36 7.40 -5.64 1.56
N HIS A 37 6.74 -6.74 1.89
CA HIS A 37 5.35 -7.03 1.52
C HIS A 37 4.54 -7.39 2.76
N LEU A 38 4.47 -6.48 3.73
CA LEU A 38 3.76 -6.66 5.00
C LEU A 38 2.24 -6.75 4.84
N ASP A 39 1.68 -6.24 3.74
CA ASP A 39 0.27 -6.41 3.37
C ASP A 39 -0.03 -7.78 2.73
N ASP A 40 0.98 -8.64 2.54
CA ASP A 40 0.78 -10.02 2.14
C ASP A 40 -0.01 -10.80 3.22
N GLY A 41 -0.91 -11.68 2.78
CA GLY A 41 -1.78 -12.48 3.65
C GLY A 41 -1.01 -13.41 4.59
N ALA A 42 0.26 -13.72 4.27
CA ALA A 42 1.14 -14.45 5.18
C ALA A 42 1.31 -13.76 6.53
N PHE A 43 1.10 -12.44 6.63
CA PHE A 43 1.21 -11.64 7.86
C PHE A 43 -0.12 -11.39 8.57
N ASP A 44 -1.27 -11.75 7.99
CA ASP A 44 -2.60 -11.48 8.58
C ASP A 44 -2.73 -11.89 10.06
N PRO A 45 -2.19 -13.05 10.51
CA PRO A 45 -2.35 -13.46 11.91
C PRO A 45 -1.58 -12.61 12.92
N ASP A 46 -0.52 -11.91 12.52
CA ASP A 46 0.42 -11.28 13.46
C ASP A 46 1.12 -10.00 12.95
N ARG A 47 0.58 -9.33 11.92
CA ARG A 47 1.15 -8.13 11.28
C ARG A 47 1.54 -7.04 12.30
N GLU A 48 0.66 -6.69 13.22
CA GLU A 48 0.94 -5.71 14.27
C GLU A 48 2.12 -6.12 15.16
N ALA A 49 2.19 -7.41 15.50
CA ALA A 49 3.29 -7.94 16.30
C ALA A 49 4.61 -7.94 15.51
N VAL A 50 4.57 -8.18 14.19
CA VAL A 50 5.73 -8.06 13.29
C VAL A 50 6.25 -6.62 13.26
N ILE A 51 5.36 -5.65 13.10
CA ILE A 51 5.71 -4.22 13.08
C ILE A 51 6.29 -3.79 14.44
N ALA A 52 5.71 -4.23 15.55
CA ALA A 52 6.25 -3.98 16.88
C ALA A 52 7.66 -4.58 17.07
N ARG A 53 7.89 -5.81 16.58
CA ARG A 53 9.24 -6.43 16.58
C ARG A 53 10.23 -5.64 15.73
N ALA A 54 9.81 -5.12 14.58
CA ALA A 54 10.66 -4.28 13.73
C ALA A 54 11.11 -3.00 14.47
N ARG A 55 10.17 -2.30 15.12
CA ARG A 55 10.47 -1.11 15.95
C ARG A 55 11.47 -1.45 17.06
N ALA A 56 11.22 -2.53 17.80
CA ALA A 56 12.09 -3.00 18.88
C ALA A 56 13.50 -3.38 18.38
N ALA A 57 13.61 -3.89 17.15
CA ALA A 57 14.88 -4.22 16.51
C ALA A 57 15.64 -3.00 15.95
N GLY A 58 15.11 -1.78 16.07
CA GLY A 58 15.77 -0.57 15.58
C GLY A 58 15.37 -0.16 14.17
N VAL A 59 14.38 -0.82 13.55
CA VAL A 59 13.83 -0.40 12.26
C VAL A 59 12.97 0.84 12.47
N ARG A 60 13.26 1.92 11.74
CA ARG A 60 12.62 3.24 11.90
C ARG A 60 11.90 3.73 10.66
N ALA A 61 12.11 3.08 9.53
CA ALA A 61 11.28 3.24 8.35
C ALA A 61 11.21 1.92 7.60
N ILE A 62 10.05 1.62 7.03
CA ILE A 62 9.79 0.43 6.22
C ILE A 62 9.16 0.88 4.91
N VAL A 63 9.67 0.42 3.79
CA VAL A 63 9.07 0.60 2.48
C VAL A 63 8.27 -0.65 2.13
N ASN A 64 6.95 -0.52 2.08
CA ASN A 64 6.03 -1.58 1.68
C ASN A 64 5.69 -1.46 0.20
N VAL A 65 5.82 -2.56 -0.54
CA VAL A 65 5.75 -2.60 -1.99
C VAL A 65 4.43 -3.24 -2.43
N GLY A 66 3.55 -2.42 -2.98
CA GLY A 66 2.31 -2.83 -3.63
C GLY A 66 2.55 -3.07 -5.11
N PHE A 67 2.89 -4.30 -5.46
CA PHE A 67 3.41 -4.67 -6.77
C PHE A 67 2.33 -5.09 -7.79
N ASP A 68 1.05 -5.10 -7.40
CA ASP A 68 -0.08 -5.40 -8.28
C ASP A 68 -1.31 -4.54 -7.94
N PRO A 69 -2.28 -4.41 -8.86
CA PRO A 69 -3.41 -3.50 -8.70
C PRO A 69 -4.37 -3.88 -7.57
N ALA A 70 -4.39 -5.14 -7.14
CA ALA A 70 -5.18 -5.61 -6.01
C ALA A 70 -4.52 -5.26 -4.67
N ARG A 71 -3.19 -5.12 -4.63
CA ARG A 71 -2.42 -4.78 -3.43
C ARG A 71 -2.22 -3.28 -3.19
N TRP A 72 -2.43 -2.42 -4.18
CA TRP A 72 -2.22 -0.98 -4.00
C TRP A 72 -3.03 -0.42 -2.83
N ALA A 73 -4.29 -0.81 -2.71
CA ALA A 73 -5.16 -0.34 -1.65
C ALA A 73 -4.76 -0.85 -0.25
N SER A 74 -4.37 -2.13 -0.14
CA SER A 74 -3.90 -2.70 1.14
C SER A 74 -2.57 -2.07 1.56
N THR A 75 -1.66 -1.83 0.62
CA THR A 75 -0.39 -1.12 0.88
C THR A 75 -0.65 0.31 1.35
N VAL A 76 -1.53 1.06 0.67
CA VAL A 76 -1.88 2.43 1.08
C VAL A 76 -2.53 2.44 2.47
N ALA A 77 -3.46 1.52 2.74
CA ALA A 77 -4.11 1.40 4.05
C ALA A 77 -3.10 1.08 5.16
N LEU A 78 -2.14 0.18 4.90
CA LEU A 78 -1.06 -0.14 5.84
C LEU A 78 -0.20 1.10 6.13
N CYS A 79 0.19 1.85 5.09
CA CYS A 79 1.01 3.04 5.26
C CYS A 79 0.28 4.16 6.01
N ALA A 80 -1.04 4.28 5.82
CA ALA A 80 -1.87 5.23 6.56
C ALA A 80 -1.98 4.86 8.05
N ALA A 81 -1.98 3.58 8.38
CA ALA A 81 -2.11 3.09 9.76
C ALA A 81 -0.82 3.21 10.60
N HIS A 82 0.35 3.32 9.97
CA HIS A 82 1.64 3.33 10.68
C HIS A 82 2.55 4.43 10.16
N GLU A 83 2.96 5.35 11.04
CA GLU A 83 3.79 6.52 10.69
C GLU A 83 5.09 6.13 9.96
N GLU A 84 5.73 5.04 10.34
CA GLU A 84 7.02 4.63 9.80
C GLU A 84 6.97 3.80 8.49
N ILE A 85 5.77 3.46 7.99
CA ILE A 85 5.62 2.62 6.79
C ILE A 85 5.24 3.47 5.58
N TYR A 86 6.00 3.36 4.49
CA TYR A 86 5.85 4.14 3.26
C TYR A 86 5.57 3.23 2.08
N ALA A 87 4.86 3.75 1.07
CA ALA A 87 4.40 2.95 -0.06
C ALA A 87 5.30 3.14 -1.28
N VAL A 88 5.57 2.03 -1.96
CA VAL A 88 6.04 2.00 -3.35
C VAL A 88 5.00 1.19 -4.13
N LEU A 89 4.48 1.76 -5.23
CA LEU A 89 3.37 1.19 -5.98
C LEU A 89 3.71 1.03 -7.47
N GLY A 90 3.31 -0.08 -8.07
CA GLY A 90 3.68 -0.43 -9.44
C GLY A 90 3.05 -1.72 -9.90
N LEU A 91 3.42 -2.16 -11.10
CA LEU A 91 3.02 -3.44 -11.68
C LEU A 91 4.26 -4.31 -11.93
N HIS A 92 4.34 -5.40 -11.17
CA HIS A 92 5.38 -6.41 -11.26
C HIS A 92 5.36 -7.09 -12.65
N PRO A 93 6.51 -7.53 -13.18
CA PRO A 93 6.56 -8.24 -14.47
C PRO A 93 5.65 -9.47 -14.56
N HIS A 94 5.34 -10.13 -13.45
CA HIS A 94 4.41 -11.27 -13.45
C HIS A 94 2.99 -10.88 -13.86
N GLU A 95 2.59 -9.65 -13.56
CA GLU A 95 1.26 -9.11 -13.86
C GLU A 95 1.24 -8.30 -15.17
N ALA A 96 2.35 -8.25 -15.91
CA ALA A 96 2.52 -7.37 -17.06
C ALA A 96 1.51 -7.62 -18.20
N GLY A 97 0.89 -8.80 -18.25
CA GLY A 97 -0.18 -9.12 -19.19
C GLY A 97 -1.46 -8.31 -18.96
N THR A 98 -1.62 -7.69 -17.79
CA THR A 98 -2.77 -6.83 -17.45
C THR A 98 -2.55 -5.35 -17.81
N TRP A 99 -1.39 -5.00 -18.34
CA TRP A 99 -1.05 -3.61 -18.64
C TRP A 99 -1.88 -3.05 -19.80
N ASP A 100 -2.62 -1.97 -19.51
CA ASP A 100 -3.31 -1.15 -20.49
C ASP A 100 -3.35 0.32 -20.05
N GLU A 101 -3.93 1.20 -20.88
CA GLU A 101 -4.02 2.63 -20.58
C GLU A 101 -4.96 2.93 -19.40
N SER A 102 -5.93 2.05 -19.12
CA SER A 102 -6.81 2.18 -17.96
C SER A 102 -6.02 1.98 -16.67
N LEU A 103 -5.17 0.93 -16.65
CA LEU A 103 -4.30 0.63 -15.53
C LEU A 103 -3.21 1.69 -15.37
N ALA A 104 -2.67 2.22 -16.47
CA ALA A 104 -1.71 3.32 -16.43
C ALA A 104 -2.30 4.58 -15.77
N ARG A 105 -3.58 4.92 -16.05
CA ARG A 105 -4.29 6.02 -15.39
C ARG A 105 -4.50 5.75 -13.90
N ARG A 106 -4.94 4.53 -13.55
CA ARG A 106 -5.10 4.13 -12.14
C ARG A 106 -3.78 4.14 -11.37
N LEU A 107 -2.68 3.72 -12.00
CA LEU A 107 -1.35 3.76 -11.40
C LEU A 107 -0.93 5.21 -11.10
N ARG A 108 -1.10 6.14 -12.05
CA ARG A 108 -0.82 7.57 -11.82
C ARG A 108 -1.61 8.14 -10.64
N ALA A 109 -2.88 7.79 -10.54
CA ALA A 109 -3.74 8.22 -9.43
C ALA A 109 -3.20 7.73 -8.08
N VAL A 110 -2.94 6.43 -7.92
CA VAL A 110 -2.43 5.90 -6.65
C VAL A 110 -1.04 6.44 -6.32
N LEU A 111 -0.20 6.75 -7.31
CA LEU A 111 1.13 7.32 -7.10
C LEU A 111 1.12 8.75 -6.53
N ALA A 112 0.01 9.48 -6.64
CA ALA A 112 -0.17 10.78 -6.01
C ALA A 112 -0.61 10.68 -4.53
N GLY A 113 -0.82 9.45 -4.03
CA GLY A 113 -1.29 9.19 -2.68
C GLY A 113 -0.29 9.60 -1.58
N PRO A 114 -0.78 9.90 -0.36
CA PRO A 114 0.09 10.23 0.76
C PRO A 114 1.02 9.06 1.08
N LYS A 115 2.27 9.39 1.44
CA LYS A 115 3.34 8.43 1.77
C LYS A 115 3.74 7.49 0.63
N VAL A 116 3.25 7.70 -0.59
CA VAL A 116 3.80 7.04 -1.77
C VAL A 116 5.09 7.76 -2.17
N ILE A 117 6.20 7.03 -2.10
CA ILE A 117 7.56 7.58 -2.20
C ILE A 117 8.32 7.08 -3.42
N GLY A 118 7.74 6.17 -4.20
CA GLY A 118 8.36 5.61 -5.38
C GLY A 118 7.43 4.76 -6.23
N LEU A 119 7.89 4.46 -7.44
CA LEU A 119 7.20 3.62 -8.41
C LEU A 119 7.88 2.25 -8.47
N GLY A 120 7.15 1.20 -8.15
CA GLY A 120 7.66 -0.16 -8.09
C GLY A 120 6.70 -1.11 -7.38
N GLU A 121 6.85 -2.42 -7.48
CA GLU A 121 7.94 -3.11 -8.13
C GLU A 121 7.73 -3.20 -9.64
N ILE A 122 8.73 -2.82 -10.43
CA ILE A 122 8.68 -2.89 -11.90
C ILE A 122 9.96 -3.54 -12.43
N GLY A 123 9.94 -4.12 -13.62
CA GLY A 123 11.14 -4.68 -14.21
C GLY A 123 10.86 -5.90 -15.08
N LEU A 124 11.77 -6.87 -15.05
CA LEU A 124 11.72 -8.07 -15.89
C LEU A 124 12.02 -9.33 -15.07
N ASP A 125 11.25 -10.39 -15.32
CA ASP A 125 11.46 -11.73 -14.77
C ASP A 125 11.33 -12.78 -15.87
N PHE A 126 12.48 -13.26 -16.37
CA PHE A 126 12.55 -14.30 -17.40
C PHE A 126 12.76 -15.70 -16.81
N TYR A 127 12.70 -15.82 -15.48
CA TYR A 127 12.83 -17.10 -14.79
C TYR A 127 11.47 -17.73 -14.51
N ARG A 128 10.52 -16.93 -13.99
CA ARG A 128 9.15 -17.40 -13.70
C ARG A 128 8.26 -17.40 -14.94
N ASP A 129 8.49 -16.46 -15.85
CA ASP A 129 7.83 -16.35 -17.15
C ASP A 129 6.28 -16.43 -17.09
N TYR A 130 5.69 -15.74 -16.09
CA TYR A 130 4.23 -15.71 -15.88
C TYR A 130 3.50 -14.75 -16.83
N ALA A 131 4.22 -13.83 -17.46
CA ALA A 131 3.72 -12.96 -18.51
C ALA A 131 4.68 -12.97 -19.71
N PRO A 132 4.18 -12.89 -20.95
CA PRO A 132 5.03 -12.88 -22.13
C PRO A 132 6.11 -11.78 -22.03
N HIS A 133 7.36 -12.10 -22.37
CA HIS A 133 8.47 -11.14 -22.28
C HIS A 133 8.19 -9.81 -23.01
N ALA A 134 7.43 -9.85 -24.11
CA ALA A 134 7.02 -8.63 -24.83
C ALA A 134 6.10 -7.73 -23.98
N ALA A 135 5.15 -8.32 -23.24
CA ALA A 135 4.28 -7.60 -22.32
C ALA A 135 5.08 -7.02 -21.14
N GLN A 136 6.00 -7.81 -20.56
CA GLN A 136 6.90 -7.33 -19.49
C GLN A 136 7.69 -6.10 -19.95
N ARG A 137 8.32 -6.15 -21.12
CA ARG A 137 9.07 -5.04 -21.71
C ARG A 137 8.21 -3.79 -21.96
N ALA A 138 6.99 -3.99 -22.44
CA ALA A 138 6.06 -2.88 -22.71
C ALA A 138 5.62 -2.20 -21.41
N ALA A 139 5.15 -2.99 -20.43
CA ALA A 139 4.75 -2.49 -19.12
C ALA A 139 5.92 -1.83 -18.38
N PHE A 140 7.11 -2.41 -18.44
CA PHE A 140 8.30 -1.85 -17.82
C PHE A 140 8.65 -0.47 -18.38
N ARG A 141 8.76 -0.33 -19.71
CA ARG A 141 9.04 0.98 -20.34
C ARG A 141 7.95 2.01 -20.08
N ALA A 142 6.68 1.60 -20.13
CA ALA A 142 5.57 2.50 -19.85
C ALA A 142 5.61 3.03 -18.41
N GLN A 143 5.95 2.19 -17.44
CA GLN A 143 6.11 2.60 -16.04
C GLN A 143 7.35 3.47 -15.81
N LEU A 144 8.46 3.23 -16.51
CA LEU A 144 9.61 4.15 -16.49
C LEU A 144 9.26 5.54 -17.01
N ALA A 145 8.42 5.62 -18.06
CA ALA A 145 7.92 6.90 -18.56
C ALA A 145 7.09 7.64 -17.50
N ILE A 146 6.23 6.93 -16.75
CA ILE A 146 5.46 7.49 -15.62
C ILE A 146 6.40 7.95 -14.49
N ALA A 147 7.40 7.15 -14.13
CA ALA A 147 8.35 7.54 -13.08
C ALA A 147 9.08 8.84 -13.42
N ARG A 148 9.48 9.02 -14.69
CA ARG A 148 10.08 10.26 -15.19
C ARG A 148 9.10 11.42 -15.18
N GLU A 149 7.86 11.20 -15.63
CA GLU A 149 6.78 12.19 -15.61
C GLU A 149 6.53 12.74 -14.20
N LEU A 150 6.49 11.86 -13.20
CA LEU A 150 6.20 12.19 -11.81
C LEU A 150 7.46 12.47 -10.96
N ALA A 151 8.65 12.41 -11.55
CA ALA A 151 9.94 12.55 -10.88
C ALA A 151 10.11 11.61 -9.67
N LEU A 152 9.54 10.40 -9.71
CA LEU A 152 9.59 9.42 -8.63
C LEU A 152 10.83 8.51 -8.77
N PRO A 153 11.43 8.05 -7.65
CA PRO A 153 12.45 7.02 -7.72
C PRO A 153 11.79 5.68 -8.09
N VAL A 154 12.51 4.84 -8.83
CA VAL A 154 12.01 3.50 -9.20
C VAL A 154 12.56 2.40 -8.30
N VAL A 155 11.74 1.39 -8.02
CA VAL A 155 12.16 0.12 -7.36
C VAL A 155 12.07 -1.01 -8.39
N LEU A 156 13.22 -1.59 -8.71
CA LEU A 156 13.42 -2.41 -9.90
C LEU A 156 13.62 -3.89 -9.55
N HIS A 157 12.73 -4.74 -10.05
CA HIS A 157 12.90 -6.19 -10.09
C HIS A 157 13.77 -6.61 -11.26
N SER A 158 14.60 -7.61 -11.01
CA SER A 158 15.28 -8.32 -12.06
C SER A 158 15.52 -9.76 -11.66
N ARG A 159 15.11 -10.69 -12.52
CA ARG A 159 15.49 -12.10 -12.40
C ARG A 159 15.76 -12.70 -13.77
N ALA A 160 16.99 -13.21 -13.96
CA ALA A 160 17.45 -13.76 -15.24
C ALA A 160 17.29 -12.77 -16.41
N ALA A 161 17.35 -11.47 -16.10
CA ALA A 161 17.10 -10.36 -16.99
C ALA A 161 17.95 -9.12 -16.66
N GLU A 162 18.95 -9.26 -15.79
CA GLU A 162 19.73 -8.18 -15.19
C GLU A 162 20.38 -7.28 -16.25
N GLY A 163 21.06 -7.90 -17.22
CA GLY A 163 21.66 -7.17 -18.34
C GLY A 163 20.65 -6.39 -19.19
N GLU A 164 19.43 -6.90 -19.37
CA GLU A 164 18.38 -6.23 -20.15
C GLU A 164 17.72 -5.09 -19.36
N VAL A 165 17.48 -5.30 -18.06
CA VAL A 165 17.00 -4.24 -17.16
C VAL A 165 17.97 -3.07 -17.17
N VAL A 166 19.27 -3.33 -16.96
CA VAL A 166 20.31 -2.28 -16.97
C VAL A 166 20.40 -1.57 -18.32
N ALA A 167 20.40 -2.32 -19.43
CA ALA A 167 20.43 -1.72 -20.77
C ALA A 167 19.20 -0.84 -21.05
N THR A 168 18.02 -1.24 -20.55
CA THR A 168 16.80 -0.43 -20.69
C THR A 168 16.90 0.84 -19.87
N LEU A 169 17.42 0.79 -18.64
CA LEU A 169 17.61 1.97 -17.80
C LEU A 169 18.63 2.95 -18.40
N GLU A 170 19.70 2.46 -19.02
CA GLU A 170 20.66 3.28 -19.78
C GLU A 170 19.97 3.98 -20.96
N ALA A 171 19.17 3.24 -21.74
CA ALA A 171 18.47 3.79 -22.90
C ALA A 171 17.41 4.83 -22.53
N GLU A 172 16.69 4.62 -21.42
CA GLU A 172 15.65 5.52 -20.93
C GLU A 172 16.20 6.67 -20.05
N GLY A 173 17.49 6.63 -19.69
CA GLY A 173 18.14 7.65 -18.87
C GLY A 173 17.70 7.65 -17.40
N ILE A 174 17.36 6.49 -16.84
CA ILE A 174 16.83 6.36 -15.48
C ILE A 174 17.98 6.17 -14.49
N GLY A 175 18.29 7.24 -13.75
CA GLY A 175 19.37 7.27 -12.76
C GLY A 175 18.93 7.31 -11.30
N ARG A 176 17.63 7.43 -11.02
CA ARG A 176 17.09 7.56 -9.66
C ARG A 176 16.21 6.37 -9.31
N GLY A 177 16.74 5.47 -8.49
CA GLY A 177 16.06 4.24 -8.08
C GLY A 177 16.99 3.25 -7.40
N VAL A 178 16.48 2.05 -7.19
CA VAL A 178 17.21 0.91 -6.62
C VAL A 178 16.94 -0.35 -7.45
N LEU A 179 18.01 -1.09 -7.78
CA LEU A 179 17.90 -2.49 -8.19
C LEU A 179 17.74 -3.33 -6.92
N HIS A 180 16.50 -3.77 -6.67
CA HIS A 180 16.17 -4.49 -5.47
C HIS A 180 16.66 -5.95 -5.55
N SER A 181 16.99 -6.55 -4.40
CA SER A 181 17.41 -7.95 -4.25
C SER A 181 18.43 -8.41 -5.30
N PHE A 182 19.38 -7.53 -5.64
CA PHE A 182 20.21 -7.70 -6.84
C PHE A 182 21.09 -8.94 -6.77
N SER A 183 20.95 -9.82 -7.74
CA SER A 183 21.71 -11.07 -7.86
C SER A 183 22.58 -11.19 -9.12
N GLY A 184 22.75 -10.09 -9.85
CA GLY A 184 23.57 -10.05 -11.07
C GLY A 184 25.08 -10.04 -10.82
N THR A 185 25.85 -9.76 -11.87
CA THR A 185 27.31 -9.68 -11.81
C THR A 185 27.80 -8.32 -11.33
N VAL A 186 29.05 -8.25 -10.85
CA VAL A 186 29.71 -6.98 -10.51
C VAL A 186 29.79 -6.03 -11.73
N ALA A 187 29.91 -6.57 -12.95
CA ALA A 187 29.93 -5.77 -14.16
C ALA A 187 28.59 -5.06 -14.43
N GLU A 188 27.48 -5.77 -14.25
CA GLU A 188 26.13 -5.20 -14.36
C GLU A 188 25.86 -4.19 -13.24
N ALA A 189 26.28 -4.51 -12.01
CA ALA A 189 26.19 -3.58 -10.88
C ALA A 189 26.91 -2.26 -11.19
N ARG A 190 28.14 -2.31 -11.73
CA ARG A 190 28.92 -1.11 -12.08
C ARG A 190 28.22 -0.24 -13.14
N ARG A 191 27.57 -0.86 -14.13
CA ARG A 191 26.79 -0.13 -15.14
C ARG A 191 25.60 0.61 -14.51
N ALA A 192 24.83 -0.08 -13.65
CA ALA A 192 23.73 0.54 -12.93
C ALA A 192 24.20 1.69 -12.01
N LEU A 193 25.30 1.49 -11.28
CA LEU A 193 25.90 2.49 -10.41
C LEU A 193 26.37 3.74 -11.19
N ALA A 194 26.87 3.56 -12.43
CA ALA A 194 27.28 4.66 -13.29
C ALA A 194 26.11 5.58 -13.70
N LEU A 195 24.88 5.07 -13.71
CA LEU A 195 23.66 5.87 -13.90
C LEU A 195 23.24 6.65 -12.65
N GLY A 196 23.80 6.30 -11.48
CA GLY A 196 23.39 6.87 -10.18
C GLY A 196 22.37 6.03 -9.41
N LEU A 197 22.08 4.80 -9.86
CA LEU A 197 21.18 3.90 -9.15
C LEU A 197 21.81 3.38 -7.86
N HIS A 198 20.95 3.00 -6.92
CA HIS A 198 21.33 2.22 -5.74
C HIS A 198 21.18 0.72 -6.02
N ILE A 199 21.84 -0.08 -5.19
CA ILE A 199 21.69 -1.54 -5.19
C ILE A 199 21.41 -1.96 -3.77
N SER A 200 20.36 -2.75 -3.56
CA SER A 200 20.09 -3.37 -2.26
C SER A 200 20.48 -4.85 -2.26
N LEU A 201 20.76 -5.35 -1.06
CA LEU A 201 21.04 -6.77 -0.82
C LEU A 201 20.12 -7.30 0.27
N THR A 202 19.67 -8.53 0.09
CA THR A 202 18.76 -9.25 0.99
C THR A 202 19.49 -10.26 1.87
N GLY A 203 18.74 -10.89 2.79
CA GLY A 203 19.22 -11.94 3.71
C GLY A 203 20.13 -13.03 3.10
N PRO A 204 19.96 -13.48 1.83
CA PRO A 204 20.83 -14.46 1.20
C PRO A 204 22.32 -14.13 1.18
N VAL A 205 22.73 -12.85 1.33
CA VAL A 205 24.14 -12.47 1.48
C VAL A 205 24.82 -13.18 2.68
N SER A 206 24.03 -13.51 3.71
CA SER A 206 24.47 -14.27 4.89
C SER A 206 24.62 -15.78 4.67
N PHE A 207 24.16 -16.32 3.52
CA PHE A 207 24.20 -17.76 3.28
C PHE A 207 25.64 -18.23 3.02
N PRO A 208 26.12 -19.32 3.64
CA PRO A 208 27.51 -19.78 3.47
C PRO A 208 27.94 -19.96 2.01
N LYS A 209 27.02 -20.39 1.13
CA LYS A 209 27.28 -20.65 -0.30
C LYS A 209 27.13 -19.42 -1.21
N ALA A 210 26.64 -18.29 -0.71
CA ALA A 210 26.41 -17.08 -1.52
C ALA A 210 27.68 -16.23 -1.70
N ALA A 211 28.73 -16.81 -2.28
CA ALA A 211 30.01 -16.12 -2.48
C ALA A 211 29.87 -14.90 -3.41
N SER A 212 29.08 -15.01 -4.48
CA SER A 212 28.83 -13.92 -5.43
C SER A 212 28.14 -12.71 -4.78
N LEU A 213 27.16 -12.93 -3.90
CA LEU A 213 26.50 -11.83 -3.18
C LEU A 213 27.46 -11.10 -2.23
N ARG A 214 28.40 -11.83 -1.59
CA ARG A 214 29.45 -11.20 -0.78
C ARG A 214 30.49 -10.45 -1.61
N GLU A 215 30.73 -10.89 -2.84
CA GLU A 215 31.55 -10.14 -3.79
C GLU A 215 30.88 -8.84 -4.21
N LEU A 216 29.57 -8.88 -4.54
CA LEU A 216 28.76 -7.68 -4.77
C LEU A 216 28.78 -6.75 -3.56
N ALA A 217 28.59 -7.28 -2.35
CA ALA A 217 28.62 -6.50 -1.11
C ALA A 217 29.94 -5.74 -0.92
N ARG A 218 31.07 -6.24 -1.43
CA ARG A 218 32.36 -5.52 -1.42
C ARG A 218 32.50 -4.52 -2.56
N ALA A 219 31.98 -4.87 -3.74
CA ALA A 219 32.15 -4.09 -4.95
C ALA A 219 31.25 -2.83 -5.01
N ILE A 220 30.08 -2.87 -4.37
CA ILE A 220 29.13 -1.75 -4.34
C ILE A 220 29.70 -0.62 -3.46
N PRO A 221 29.81 0.63 -3.93
CA PRO A 221 30.14 1.78 -3.09
C PRO A 221 29.16 1.93 -1.92
N LEU A 222 29.66 2.24 -0.72
CA LEU A 222 28.83 2.26 0.49
C LEU A 222 27.71 3.32 0.43
N ASP A 223 27.95 4.44 -0.25
CA ASP A 223 26.99 5.51 -0.54
C ASP A 223 25.93 5.13 -1.59
N ARG A 224 25.99 3.92 -2.15
CA ARG A 224 25.03 3.38 -3.12
C ARG A 224 24.41 2.06 -2.68
N LEU A 225 24.76 1.57 -1.50
CA LEU A 225 24.22 0.34 -0.94
C LEU A 225 22.95 0.62 -0.13
N LEU A 226 21.96 -0.27 -0.24
CA LEU A 226 20.75 -0.28 0.58
C LEU A 226 20.55 -1.65 1.25
N LEU A 227 19.75 -1.69 2.31
CA LEU A 227 19.38 -2.90 3.03
C LEU A 227 17.89 -3.17 2.83
N GLU A 228 17.54 -4.43 2.61
CA GLU A 228 16.15 -4.84 2.61
C GLU A 228 15.97 -6.29 3.11
N THR A 229 14.75 -6.63 3.51
CA THR A 229 14.40 -8.01 3.84
C THR A 229 13.73 -8.76 2.70
N ASP A 230 12.93 -8.09 1.88
CA ASP A 230 12.03 -8.72 0.90
C ASP A 230 11.05 -9.68 1.59
N CYS A 231 10.61 -9.34 2.82
CA CYS A 231 9.74 -10.20 3.59
C CYS A 231 8.34 -10.31 2.93
N PRO A 232 7.69 -11.49 2.97
CA PRO A 232 7.97 -12.67 3.80
C PRO A 232 9.07 -13.62 3.28
N TYR A 233 9.71 -13.29 2.16
CA TYR A 233 10.69 -14.13 1.47
C TYR A 233 12.12 -13.95 2.00
N LEU A 234 13.04 -14.79 1.53
CA LEU A 234 14.49 -14.58 1.65
C LEU A 234 15.06 -14.41 3.08
N ALA A 235 14.51 -15.13 4.06
CA ALA A 235 14.99 -15.09 5.45
C ALA A 235 16.51 -15.34 5.55
N PRO A 236 17.26 -14.51 6.32
CA PRO A 236 18.71 -14.62 6.45
C PRO A 236 19.12 -15.93 7.14
N GLN A 237 20.39 -16.32 7.03
CA GLN A 237 20.92 -17.60 7.50
C GLN A 237 20.53 -17.94 8.95
N PRO A 238 20.57 -17.02 9.94
CA PRO A 238 20.18 -17.29 11.33
C PRO A 238 18.67 -17.53 11.54
N ARG A 239 17.84 -17.28 10.53
CA ARG A 239 16.37 -17.41 10.53
C ARG A 239 15.86 -18.22 9.34
N ARG A 240 16.75 -18.91 8.64
CA ARG A 240 16.42 -19.66 7.42
C ARG A 240 15.36 -20.74 7.70
N GLY A 241 14.45 -20.92 6.76
CA GLY A 241 13.32 -21.86 6.89
C GLY A 241 12.14 -21.33 7.71
N ARG A 242 12.21 -20.07 8.16
CA ARG A 242 11.08 -19.34 8.77
C ARG A 242 10.60 -18.25 7.83
N ARG A 243 9.37 -17.77 8.02
CA ARG A 243 8.87 -16.54 7.39
C ARG A 243 9.81 -15.39 7.76
N ASN A 244 10.25 -14.61 6.77
CA ASN A 244 11.09 -13.44 7.03
C ASN A 244 10.25 -12.29 7.60
N GLU A 245 10.90 -11.32 8.24
CA GLU A 245 10.27 -10.12 8.77
C GLU A 245 11.29 -8.98 8.94
N PRO A 246 10.85 -7.70 8.98
CA PRO A 246 11.77 -6.55 8.99
C PRO A 246 12.72 -6.54 10.19
N ALA A 247 12.33 -7.14 11.33
CA ALA A 247 13.18 -7.29 12.51
C ALA A 247 14.48 -8.08 12.23
N PHE A 248 14.53 -8.84 11.13
CA PHE A 248 15.70 -9.64 10.75
C PHE A 248 16.71 -8.86 9.90
N LEU A 249 16.41 -7.62 9.52
CA LEU A 249 17.27 -6.78 8.66
C LEU A 249 18.70 -6.61 9.20
N ARG A 250 18.85 -6.57 10.54
CA ARG A 250 20.18 -6.47 11.17
C ARG A 250 21.11 -7.63 10.78
N PHE A 251 20.59 -8.83 10.57
CA PHE A 251 21.41 -9.97 10.12
C PHE A 251 21.97 -9.76 8.70
N THR A 252 21.20 -9.09 7.83
CA THR A 252 21.67 -8.69 6.50
C THR A 252 22.80 -7.66 6.63
N ALA A 253 22.63 -6.64 7.48
CA ALA A 253 23.65 -5.64 7.76
C ALA A 253 24.94 -6.26 8.31
N GLU A 254 24.84 -7.17 9.28
CA GLU A 254 25.97 -7.89 9.87
C GLU A 254 26.73 -8.73 8.84
N ALA A 255 26.02 -9.42 7.93
CA ALA A 255 26.64 -10.21 6.89
C ALA A 255 27.37 -9.35 5.83
N ILE A 256 26.82 -8.20 5.49
CA ILE A 256 27.46 -7.21 4.61
C ILE A 256 28.70 -6.61 5.30
N ALA A 257 28.57 -6.21 6.57
CA ALA A 257 29.66 -5.68 7.39
C ALA A 257 30.84 -6.67 7.43
N ALA A 258 30.55 -7.95 7.71
CA ALA A 258 31.54 -9.02 7.71
C ALA A 258 32.19 -9.24 6.33
N ALA A 259 31.42 -9.14 5.24
CA ALA A 259 31.96 -9.26 3.89
C ALA A 259 32.92 -8.10 3.56
N ARG A 260 32.61 -6.89 4.00
CA ARG A 260 33.36 -5.65 3.72
C ARG A 260 34.52 -5.41 4.68
N GLY A 261 34.52 -6.04 5.86
CA GLY A 261 35.48 -5.73 6.92
C GLY A 261 35.23 -4.37 7.58
N GLU A 262 33.97 -3.92 7.60
CA GLU A 262 33.55 -2.64 8.18
C GLU A 262 32.67 -2.86 9.42
N PRO A 263 32.59 -1.90 10.37
CA PRO A 263 31.65 -1.98 11.50
C PRO A 263 30.19 -2.01 11.03
N VAL A 264 29.33 -2.80 11.68
CA VAL A 264 27.91 -2.90 11.29
C VAL A 264 27.18 -1.57 11.47
N GLU A 265 27.56 -0.79 12.47
CA GLU A 265 27.04 0.56 12.74
C GLU A 265 27.27 1.50 11.54
N ARG A 266 28.42 1.37 10.87
CA ARG A 266 28.76 2.15 9.67
C ARG A 266 27.88 1.74 8.49
N ILE A 267 27.64 0.44 8.31
CA ILE A 267 26.72 -0.06 7.27
C ILE A 267 25.31 0.46 7.51
N ILE A 268 24.79 0.37 8.74
CA ILE A 268 23.45 0.84 9.09
C ILE A 268 23.32 2.35 8.87
N ALA A 269 24.28 3.14 9.34
CA ALA A 269 24.23 4.59 9.20
C ALA A 269 24.26 5.02 7.72
N ALA A 270 25.18 4.47 6.92
CA ALA A 270 25.29 4.83 5.51
C ALA A 270 24.07 4.38 4.69
N THR A 271 23.63 3.13 4.85
CA THR A 271 22.47 2.61 4.11
C THR A 271 21.17 3.32 4.51
N GLY A 272 21.02 3.70 5.78
CA GLY A 272 19.94 4.55 6.24
C GLY A 272 19.97 5.95 5.61
N ALA A 273 21.15 6.58 5.53
CA ALA A 273 21.30 7.87 4.86
C ALA A 273 20.97 7.79 3.36
N ASN A 274 21.42 6.74 2.68
CA ASN A 274 21.13 6.49 1.27
C ASN A 274 19.62 6.31 1.03
N ALA A 275 18.94 5.52 1.87
CA ALA A 275 17.50 5.30 1.77
C ALA A 275 16.72 6.60 1.94
N ARG A 276 17.11 7.43 2.92
CA ARG A 276 16.53 8.75 3.15
C ARG A 276 16.71 9.68 1.95
N ALA A 277 17.92 9.71 1.39
CA ALA A 277 18.22 10.53 0.22
C ALA A 277 17.45 10.05 -1.03
N LEU A 278 17.36 8.74 -1.25
CA LEU A 278 16.66 8.18 -2.40
C LEU A 278 15.16 8.46 -2.33
N PHE A 279 14.52 8.19 -1.18
CA PHE A 279 13.07 8.19 -1.03
C PHE A 279 12.49 9.45 -0.36
N GLY A 280 13.33 10.37 0.12
CA GLY A 280 12.88 11.59 0.82
C GLY A 280 12.29 11.32 2.20
N LEU A 281 12.78 10.30 2.91
CA LEU A 281 12.25 9.89 4.22
C LEU A 281 12.66 10.87 5.35
N PRO A 282 11.76 11.20 6.30
CA PRO A 282 12.04 12.15 7.37
C PRO A 282 13.08 11.60 8.35
N VAL A 283 14.03 12.44 8.78
CA VAL A 283 15.00 12.10 9.83
C VAL A 283 14.24 11.96 11.16
N GLY A 284 14.25 10.77 11.78
CA GLY A 284 13.51 10.55 13.03
C GLY A 284 14.19 11.26 14.20
N GLU A 285 13.42 11.93 15.07
CA GLU A 285 13.94 12.43 16.34
C GLU A 285 14.24 11.26 17.29
N PRO A 286 15.29 11.36 18.14
CA PRO A 286 15.61 10.31 19.10
C PRO A 286 14.48 10.15 20.12
N ALA A 287 14.08 8.90 20.37
CA ALA A 287 13.18 8.57 21.45
C ALA A 287 13.81 9.03 22.78
N GLY A 288 13.22 10.05 23.41
CA GLY A 288 13.67 10.56 24.70
C GLY A 288 13.71 9.44 25.74
N ASP A 289 14.84 9.35 26.44
CA ASP A 289 15.07 8.39 27.52
C ASP A 289 13.98 8.49 28.59
N MET A 290 13.13 7.48 28.67
CA MET A 290 12.27 7.24 29.83
C MET A 290 13.11 6.61 30.95
N VAL A 291 13.89 7.43 31.65
CA VAL A 291 14.44 7.08 32.97
C VAL A 291 13.46 7.57 34.03
N GLY A 292 12.80 6.61 34.69
CA GLY A 292 11.83 6.89 35.74
C GLY A 292 12.45 7.43 37.03
N ALA A 293 11.69 8.27 37.74
CA ALA A 293 11.77 8.42 39.18
C ALA A 293 10.39 8.78 39.75
N ASN A 294 9.94 7.95 40.69
CA ASN A 294 8.76 8.16 41.55
C ASN A 294 8.80 9.48 42.32
N GLY A 295 7.62 10.03 42.64
CA GLY A 295 7.43 10.81 43.87
C GLY A 295 6.40 11.95 43.82
N GLY A 296 5.16 11.63 44.21
CA GLY A 296 4.42 12.37 45.24
C GLY A 296 4.13 13.88 45.14
N THR A 297 2.82 14.16 45.18
CA THR A 297 2.10 15.24 45.90
C THR A 297 1.91 16.62 45.26
N SER A 298 0.63 16.98 45.28
CA SER A 298 -0.06 18.27 45.22
C SER A 298 0.76 19.54 45.52
N ASP A 299 0.54 20.58 44.72
CA ASP A 299 -0.33 21.68 45.13
C ASP A 299 -0.66 22.65 43.98
N ALA A 300 -1.85 23.24 44.10
CA ALA A 300 -2.35 24.30 43.24
C ALA A 300 -1.70 25.65 43.61
N HIS A 301 -1.42 26.50 42.62
CA HIS A 301 -1.86 27.89 42.57
C HIS A 301 -1.49 28.55 41.23
N ALA A 302 -2.27 29.58 40.91
CA ALA A 302 -2.57 30.09 39.59
C ALA A 302 -1.69 31.27 39.13
N ASP A 303 -2.02 31.76 37.93
CA ASP A 303 -1.76 33.10 37.37
C ASP A 303 -0.43 33.25 36.59
N THR A 304 -0.28 33.94 35.45
CA THR A 304 -1.09 34.95 34.73
C THR A 304 -0.55 35.09 33.27
N ARG A 305 -1.45 35.33 32.30
CA ARG A 305 -1.34 36.12 31.05
C ARG A 305 -0.03 36.25 30.21
N ALA A 306 -0.21 35.94 28.92
CA ALA A 306 0.10 36.72 27.69
C ALA A 306 1.55 36.86 27.14
N ALA A 307 1.63 36.72 25.81
CA ALA A 307 2.78 36.64 24.89
C ALA A 307 3.62 37.94 24.75
N PRO A 308 4.80 37.94 24.06
CA PRO A 308 4.97 37.83 22.58
C PRO A 308 6.17 36.91 22.17
N GLY A 309 6.46 36.46 20.94
CA GLY A 309 6.06 36.77 19.58
C GLY A 309 7.33 36.77 18.68
N ALA A 310 7.46 35.85 17.72
CA ALA A 310 8.18 36.04 16.44
C ALA A 310 7.96 34.83 15.52
N LEU A 311 7.34 35.12 14.37
CA LEU A 311 6.78 34.21 13.38
C LEU A 311 7.81 33.89 12.28
N ILE A 312 7.81 32.65 11.79
CA ILE A 312 7.96 32.36 10.36
C ILE A 312 6.69 31.61 9.97
N GLU A 313 5.80 32.30 9.26
CA GLU A 313 4.51 31.77 8.79
C GLU A 313 4.72 30.82 7.61
N GLY A 314 4.24 29.58 7.76
CA GLY A 314 3.94 28.64 6.69
C GLY A 314 2.58 28.01 7.01
N ASP A 315 1.59 28.29 6.17
CA ASP A 315 0.15 28.02 6.32
C ASP A 315 -0.19 26.59 6.78
N GLY A 316 -0.53 26.45 8.05
CA GLY A 316 -1.12 25.27 8.67
C GLY A 316 -2.60 25.50 8.97
N GLY A 317 -3.45 25.50 7.94
CA GLY A 317 -4.90 25.43 8.11
C GLY A 317 -5.38 23.99 8.26
N GLU A 318 -6.07 23.67 9.36
CA GLU A 318 -6.93 22.47 9.43
C GLU A 318 -7.87 22.48 8.21
N ARG A 319 -7.75 21.48 7.32
CA ARG A 319 -8.65 21.37 6.18
C ARG A 319 -10.08 21.11 6.71
N PRO A 320 -11.09 21.90 6.31
CA PRO A 320 -12.45 21.67 6.76
C PRO A 320 -12.94 20.29 6.29
N MET A 321 -13.54 19.51 7.20
CA MET A 321 -14.10 18.19 6.89
C MET A 321 -15.08 18.27 5.72
N ARG A 322 -14.77 17.60 4.61
CA ARG A 322 -15.64 17.55 3.43
C ARG A 322 -16.82 16.62 3.68
N THR A 323 -17.99 17.00 3.16
CA THR A 323 -19.17 16.12 3.17
C THR A 323 -19.24 15.35 1.86
N ILE A 324 -19.51 14.04 1.95
CA ILE A 324 -19.85 13.18 0.82
C ILE A 324 -21.25 12.59 1.02
N VAL A 325 -21.95 12.30 -0.08
CA VAL A 325 -23.29 11.71 -0.05
C VAL A 325 -23.19 10.21 -0.33
N LEU A 326 -23.77 9.40 0.56
CA LEU A 326 -23.94 7.97 0.32
C LEU A 326 -25.33 7.71 -0.28
N ALA A 327 -25.36 7.39 -1.57
CA ALA A 327 -26.57 7.24 -2.36
C ALA A 327 -27.18 5.83 -2.25
N THR A 328 -27.51 5.41 -1.01
CA THR A 328 -28.18 4.14 -0.75
C THR A 328 -29.13 4.27 0.44
N THR A 329 -30.31 3.68 0.33
CA THR A 329 -31.31 3.61 1.41
C THR A 329 -31.31 2.25 2.12
N ASN A 330 -30.52 1.28 1.64
CA ASN A 330 -30.48 -0.04 2.25
C ASN A 330 -29.68 0.01 3.57
N PRO A 331 -30.29 -0.37 4.72
CA PRO A 331 -29.67 -0.20 6.03
C PRO A 331 -28.43 -1.10 6.24
N GLY A 332 -28.38 -2.27 5.59
CA GLY A 332 -27.21 -3.15 5.61
C GLY A 332 -26.05 -2.50 4.85
N LYS A 333 -26.32 -1.98 3.65
CA LYS A 333 -25.34 -1.28 2.80
C LYS A 333 -24.80 -0.02 3.49
N VAL A 334 -25.67 0.79 4.09
CA VAL A 334 -25.28 1.99 4.85
C VAL A 334 -24.31 1.63 5.98
N ARG A 335 -24.58 0.56 6.72
CA ARG A 335 -23.73 0.13 7.84
C ARG A 335 -22.33 -0.28 7.36
N GLU A 336 -22.25 -1.09 6.31
CA GLU A 336 -20.97 -1.53 5.74
C GLU A 336 -20.19 -0.34 5.15
N PHE A 337 -20.84 0.54 4.39
CA PHE A 337 -20.18 1.71 3.81
C PHE A 337 -19.71 2.72 4.85
N ARG A 338 -20.48 2.95 5.92
CA ARG A 338 -20.02 3.83 7.02
C ARG A 338 -18.78 3.26 7.70
N ALA A 339 -18.72 1.93 7.89
CA ALA A 339 -17.52 1.29 8.44
C ALA A 339 -16.31 1.44 7.51
N LEU A 340 -16.50 1.27 6.19
CA LEU A 340 -15.45 1.43 5.18
C LEU A 340 -14.96 2.88 5.04
N LEU A 341 -15.88 3.85 5.13
CA LEU A 341 -15.58 5.28 5.01
C LEU A 341 -15.06 5.90 6.32
N ALA A 342 -15.14 5.21 7.46
CA ALA A 342 -14.72 5.74 8.76
C ALA A 342 -13.22 6.10 8.82
N GLY A 343 -12.39 5.50 7.96
CA GLY A 343 -10.97 5.84 7.83
C GLY A 343 -10.69 7.13 7.04
N LEU A 344 -11.71 7.71 6.39
CA LEU A 344 -11.60 8.97 5.67
C LEU A 344 -12.04 10.13 6.58
N GLN A 345 -11.30 11.23 6.60
CA GLN A 345 -11.66 12.46 7.33
C GLN A 345 -12.80 13.22 6.63
N VAL A 346 -13.95 12.56 6.44
CA VAL A 346 -15.13 13.08 5.74
C VAL A 346 -16.40 12.88 6.56
N ARG A 347 -17.37 13.78 6.37
CA ARG A 347 -18.74 13.58 6.87
C ARG A 347 -19.54 12.81 5.82
N VAL A 348 -20.18 11.71 6.20
CA VAL A 348 -21.06 10.93 5.31
C VAL A 348 -22.52 11.32 5.56
N ALA A 349 -23.18 11.91 4.56
CA ALA A 349 -24.60 12.24 4.59
C ALA A 349 -25.41 11.20 3.78
N GLY A 350 -26.54 10.76 4.31
CA GLY A 350 -27.51 9.96 3.54
C GLY A 350 -28.35 10.80 2.57
N LEU A 351 -29.10 10.15 1.68
CA LEU A 351 -30.03 10.83 0.74
C LEU A 351 -31.07 11.70 1.46
N ASP A 352 -31.62 11.21 2.56
CA ASP A 352 -32.63 11.94 3.36
C ASP A 352 -32.05 13.24 3.95
N GLU A 353 -30.79 13.23 4.37
CA GLU A 353 -30.10 14.40 4.94
C GLU A 353 -29.86 15.50 3.91
N VAL A 354 -29.76 15.13 2.63
CA VAL A 354 -29.62 16.08 1.51
C VAL A 354 -30.94 16.34 0.77
N GLY A 355 -32.06 15.83 1.29
CA GLY A 355 -33.40 16.07 0.74
C GLY A 355 -33.65 15.42 -0.63
N LEU A 356 -32.98 14.31 -0.94
CA LEU A 356 -33.13 13.58 -2.20
C LEU A 356 -33.85 12.24 -2.01
N ALA A 357 -34.66 11.87 -3.00
CA ALA A 357 -35.22 10.52 -3.10
C ALA A 357 -34.23 9.57 -3.78
N ALA A 358 -34.38 8.25 -3.56
CA ALA A 358 -33.61 7.27 -4.33
C ALA A 358 -34.08 7.28 -5.81
N PRO A 359 -33.16 7.29 -6.78
CA PRO A 359 -33.55 7.24 -8.19
C PRO A 359 -34.02 5.85 -8.59
N GLN A 360 -34.75 5.77 -9.70
CA GLN A 360 -35.16 4.49 -10.26
C GLN A 360 -33.94 3.74 -10.86
N GLU A 361 -33.71 2.52 -10.40
CA GLU A 361 -32.67 1.61 -10.91
C GLU A 361 -33.14 0.97 -12.23
N THR A 362 -32.92 1.67 -13.34
CA THR A 362 -33.29 1.21 -14.70
C THR A 362 -32.15 0.54 -15.46
N GLY A 363 -30.96 0.45 -14.85
CA GLY A 363 -29.79 -0.18 -15.43
C GLY A 363 -29.94 -1.70 -15.55
N THR A 364 -29.28 -2.24 -16.56
CA THR A 364 -29.20 -3.68 -16.84
C THR A 364 -27.99 -4.34 -16.18
N THR A 365 -27.03 -3.55 -15.70
CA THR A 365 -25.83 -4.00 -14.98
C THR A 365 -25.70 -3.32 -13.62
N PHE A 366 -24.88 -3.91 -12.72
CA PHE A 366 -24.56 -3.31 -11.43
C PHE A 366 -23.89 -1.94 -11.60
N ALA A 367 -22.94 -1.83 -12.53
CA ALA A 367 -22.26 -0.58 -12.86
C ALA A 367 -23.23 0.52 -13.28
N GLU A 368 -24.19 0.21 -14.17
CA GLU A 368 -25.20 1.18 -14.62
C GLU A 368 -26.07 1.68 -13.46
N ASN A 369 -26.55 0.77 -12.60
CA ASN A 369 -27.36 1.14 -11.44
C ASN A 369 -26.58 1.96 -10.40
N ALA A 370 -25.34 1.56 -10.10
CA ALA A 370 -24.47 2.32 -9.22
C ALA A 370 -24.24 3.73 -9.77
N ALA A 371 -23.95 3.85 -11.07
CA ALA A 371 -23.68 5.13 -11.70
C ALA A 371 -24.92 6.05 -11.76
N LEU A 372 -26.11 5.49 -12.02
CA LEU A 372 -27.37 6.23 -11.93
C LEU A 372 -27.59 6.80 -10.53
N LYS A 373 -27.37 5.99 -9.49
CA LYS A 373 -27.48 6.41 -8.09
C LYS A 373 -26.48 7.51 -7.72
N ALA A 374 -25.21 7.32 -8.07
CA ALA A 374 -24.16 8.27 -7.76
C ALA A 374 -24.38 9.61 -8.47
N ARG A 375 -24.68 9.61 -9.78
CA ARG A 375 -24.95 10.84 -10.53
C ARG A 375 -26.16 11.59 -10.00
N HIS A 376 -27.27 10.90 -9.76
CA HIS A 376 -28.47 11.52 -9.21
C HIS A 376 -28.18 12.24 -7.88
N ALA A 377 -27.46 11.56 -6.98
CA ALA A 377 -27.10 12.13 -5.69
C ALA A 377 -26.11 13.30 -5.83
N ALA A 378 -25.12 13.20 -6.72
CA ALA A 378 -24.14 14.26 -6.94
C ALA A 378 -24.78 15.51 -7.54
N GLU A 379 -25.57 15.36 -8.60
CA GLU A 379 -26.27 16.45 -9.27
C GLU A 379 -27.30 17.11 -8.35
N GLY A 380 -28.08 16.32 -7.62
CA GLY A 380 -29.12 16.83 -6.72
C GLY A 380 -28.59 17.53 -5.48
N SER A 381 -27.44 17.09 -4.95
CA SER A 381 -26.87 17.66 -3.71
C SER A 381 -25.78 18.71 -3.95
N GLY A 382 -25.18 18.74 -5.15
CA GLY A 382 -23.98 19.54 -5.42
C GLY A 382 -22.74 19.04 -4.66
N LEU A 383 -22.76 17.81 -4.11
CA LEU A 383 -21.67 17.18 -3.37
C LEU A 383 -21.12 15.97 -4.11
N LEU A 384 -19.90 15.55 -3.76
CA LEU A 384 -19.37 14.26 -4.19
C LEU A 384 -20.30 13.15 -3.67
N ALA A 385 -20.70 12.23 -4.55
CA ALA A 385 -21.56 11.12 -4.18
C ALA A 385 -20.92 9.77 -4.46
N VAL A 386 -21.16 8.82 -3.55
CA VAL A 386 -20.77 7.42 -3.66
C VAL A 386 -22.02 6.57 -3.66
N ALA A 387 -22.12 5.65 -4.61
CA ALA A 387 -23.20 4.68 -4.66
C ALA A 387 -22.65 3.27 -4.90
N ASP A 388 -23.36 2.27 -4.39
CA ASP A 388 -23.12 0.88 -4.75
C ASP A 388 -24.34 0.22 -5.37
N ASP A 389 -24.07 -0.70 -6.29
CA ASP A 389 -25.02 -1.75 -6.65
C ASP A 389 -24.36 -3.11 -6.52
N SER A 390 -25.07 -4.07 -5.94
CA SER A 390 -24.48 -5.35 -5.56
C SER A 390 -25.51 -6.46 -5.56
N GLY A 391 -25.07 -7.66 -5.90
CA GLY A 391 -25.96 -8.82 -5.98
C GLY A 391 -25.22 -10.14 -6.04
N LEU A 392 -25.99 -11.21 -5.97
CA LEU A 392 -25.55 -12.58 -6.14
C LEU A 392 -25.78 -13.00 -7.60
N GLU A 393 -24.78 -13.59 -8.21
CA GLU A 393 -24.88 -14.29 -9.49
C GLU A 393 -24.67 -15.77 -9.25
N VAL A 394 -25.56 -16.62 -9.76
CA VAL A 394 -25.46 -18.07 -9.62
C VAL A 394 -25.30 -18.70 -10.99
N ASP A 395 -24.23 -19.48 -11.16
CA ASP A 395 -23.83 -20.03 -12.46
C ASP A 395 -24.93 -20.91 -13.06
N ALA A 396 -25.54 -21.77 -12.24
CA ALA A 396 -26.64 -22.65 -12.66
C ALA A 396 -27.91 -21.91 -13.09
N LEU A 397 -28.06 -20.64 -12.71
CA LEU A 397 -29.20 -19.79 -13.08
C LEU A 397 -28.82 -18.76 -14.15
N GLY A 398 -27.68 -18.95 -14.83
CA GLY A 398 -27.20 -18.03 -15.86
C GLY A 398 -26.89 -16.63 -15.34
N GLY A 399 -26.43 -16.53 -14.08
CA GLY A 399 -26.14 -15.26 -13.42
C GLY A 399 -27.31 -14.63 -12.67
N ALA A 400 -28.52 -15.20 -12.72
CA ALA A 400 -29.60 -14.77 -11.85
C ALA A 400 -29.29 -15.12 -10.37
N PRO A 401 -29.74 -14.32 -9.38
CA PRO A 401 -30.65 -13.16 -9.50
C PRO A 401 -30.03 -11.86 -10.02
N GLY A 402 -28.70 -11.72 -10.01
CA GLY A 402 -27.99 -10.57 -10.59
C GLY A 402 -28.46 -9.23 -10.00
N VAL A 403 -28.69 -8.23 -10.85
CA VAL A 403 -29.20 -6.89 -10.48
C VAL A 403 -30.56 -6.91 -9.76
N TYR A 404 -31.29 -8.03 -9.82
CA TYR A 404 -32.57 -8.19 -9.14
C TYR A 404 -32.44 -8.78 -7.73
N SER A 405 -31.22 -9.00 -7.23
CA SER A 405 -30.94 -9.65 -5.94
C SER A 405 -31.78 -9.14 -4.77
N ALA A 406 -31.98 -7.82 -4.64
CA ALA A 406 -32.76 -7.24 -3.54
C ALA A 406 -34.28 -7.49 -3.65
N ARG A 407 -34.78 -7.73 -4.87
CA ARG A 407 -36.19 -7.86 -5.22
C ARG A 407 -36.49 -9.18 -5.94
N TRP A 408 -35.67 -10.20 -5.71
CA TRP A 408 -35.75 -11.45 -6.47
C TRP A 408 -37.10 -12.12 -6.29
N ALA A 409 -37.66 -12.13 -5.08
CA ALA A 409 -38.99 -12.64 -4.79
C ALA A 409 -40.12 -11.60 -5.00
N GLY A 410 -39.82 -10.45 -5.60
CA GLY A 410 -40.73 -9.32 -5.78
C GLY A 410 -40.34 -8.10 -4.94
N GLU A 411 -40.90 -6.93 -5.27
CA GLU A 411 -40.69 -5.70 -4.51
C GLU A 411 -41.21 -5.86 -3.07
N GLY A 412 -40.40 -5.48 -2.08
CA GLY A 412 -40.76 -5.56 -0.66
C GLY A 412 -40.82 -6.96 -0.06
N ALA A 413 -40.49 -8.02 -0.81
CA ALA A 413 -40.58 -9.41 -0.34
C ALA A 413 -39.58 -9.76 0.79
N GLY A 414 -38.46 -9.03 0.87
CA GLY A 414 -37.42 -9.18 1.88
C GLY A 414 -36.49 -10.37 1.66
N ASP A 415 -35.38 -10.38 2.41
CA ASP A 415 -34.27 -11.33 2.20
C ASP A 415 -34.68 -12.80 2.36
N GLU A 416 -35.59 -13.09 3.30
CA GLU A 416 -36.06 -14.46 3.54
C GLU A 416 -36.86 -15.01 2.36
N ALA A 417 -37.68 -14.19 1.70
CA ALA A 417 -38.39 -14.61 0.50
C ALA A 417 -37.41 -14.81 -0.68
N ASN A 418 -36.42 -13.93 -0.81
CA ASN A 418 -35.36 -14.01 -1.82
C ASN A 418 -34.56 -15.32 -1.70
N ARG A 419 -34.14 -15.67 -0.48
CA ARG A 419 -33.44 -16.92 -0.17
C ARG A 419 -34.31 -18.15 -0.46
N ARG A 420 -35.56 -18.17 0.00
CA ARG A 420 -36.48 -19.28 -0.28
C ARG A 420 -36.72 -19.48 -1.78
N ARG A 421 -36.84 -18.40 -2.55
CA ARG A 421 -36.96 -18.48 -4.00
C ARG A 421 -35.69 -19.09 -4.62
N LEU A 422 -34.51 -18.60 -4.24
CA LEU A 422 -33.23 -19.11 -4.74
C LEU A 422 -33.09 -20.62 -4.50
N ILE A 423 -33.39 -21.09 -3.29
CA ILE A 423 -33.30 -22.53 -2.96
C ILE A 423 -34.28 -23.37 -3.80
N ARG A 424 -35.51 -22.87 -4.03
CA ARG A 424 -36.48 -23.56 -4.89
C ARG A 424 -36.00 -23.66 -6.34
N GLU A 425 -35.40 -22.61 -6.88
CA GLU A 425 -34.90 -22.59 -8.26
C GLU A 425 -33.64 -23.46 -8.44
N LEU A 426 -32.87 -23.67 -7.36
CA LEU A 426 -31.74 -24.59 -7.33
C LEU A 426 -32.15 -26.03 -6.97
N ALA A 427 -33.43 -26.33 -6.81
CA ALA A 427 -33.91 -27.67 -6.55
C ALA A 427 -33.53 -28.61 -7.71
N GLY A 428 -32.73 -29.63 -7.42
CA GLY A 428 -32.23 -30.58 -8.42
C GLY A 428 -30.88 -30.21 -9.05
N VAL A 429 -30.33 -29.03 -8.80
CA VAL A 429 -28.94 -28.70 -9.22
C VAL A 429 -27.95 -29.44 -8.32
N PRO A 430 -27.01 -30.25 -8.86
CA PRO A 430 -25.99 -30.94 -8.06
C PRO A 430 -25.10 -29.96 -7.30
N ASP A 431 -24.61 -30.34 -6.11
CA ASP A 431 -23.79 -29.46 -5.26
C ASP A 431 -22.54 -28.89 -5.99
N GLY A 432 -21.89 -29.73 -6.80
CA GLY A 432 -20.75 -29.31 -7.62
C GLY A 432 -21.06 -28.26 -8.70
N ALA A 433 -22.34 -28.04 -9.04
CA ALA A 433 -22.79 -27.11 -10.06
C ALA A 433 -23.40 -25.81 -9.51
N ARG A 434 -23.31 -25.58 -8.18
CA ARG A 434 -23.89 -24.39 -7.52
C ARG A 434 -22.87 -23.27 -7.29
N GLY A 435 -21.95 -23.11 -8.22
CA GLY A 435 -21.02 -21.97 -8.23
C GLY A 435 -21.80 -20.67 -8.22
N ALA A 436 -21.32 -19.71 -7.42
CA ALA A 436 -21.93 -18.40 -7.31
C ALA A 436 -20.89 -17.37 -6.94
N ARG A 437 -21.15 -16.12 -7.31
CA ARG A 437 -20.31 -14.98 -6.94
C ARG A 437 -21.15 -13.82 -6.47
N PHE A 438 -20.67 -13.14 -5.43
CA PHE A 438 -21.15 -11.80 -5.15
C PHE A 438 -20.40 -10.79 -6.02
N ARG A 439 -21.13 -9.87 -6.65
CA ARG A 439 -20.57 -8.72 -7.38
C ARG A 439 -21.00 -7.42 -6.71
N CYS A 440 -20.12 -6.44 -6.66
CA CYS A 440 -20.43 -5.06 -6.29
C CYS A 440 -19.74 -4.11 -7.25
N ALA A 441 -20.52 -3.21 -7.83
CA ALA A 441 -20.02 -2.01 -8.48
C ALA A 441 -20.14 -0.83 -7.51
N ILE A 442 -19.09 -0.03 -7.39
CA ILE A 442 -19.10 1.25 -6.67
C ILE A 442 -18.89 2.34 -7.71
N ALA A 443 -19.80 3.32 -7.72
CA ALA A 443 -19.69 4.50 -8.55
C ALA A 443 -19.41 5.73 -7.68
N ILE A 444 -18.48 6.57 -8.14
CA ILE A 444 -18.13 7.85 -7.51
C ILE A 444 -18.40 8.94 -8.53
N ALA A 445 -19.30 9.87 -8.20
CA ALA A 445 -19.72 10.93 -9.10
C ALA A 445 -19.46 12.31 -8.50
N VAL A 446 -18.88 13.19 -9.33
CA VAL A 446 -18.74 14.62 -9.05
C VAL A 446 -19.87 15.39 -9.73
N PRO A 447 -20.47 16.41 -9.09
CA PRO A 447 -21.48 17.25 -9.72
C PRO A 447 -20.96 17.88 -11.02
N GLY A 448 -21.65 17.64 -12.14
CA GLY A 448 -21.26 18.15 -13.46
C GLY A 448 -19.94 17.58 -14.02
N GLY A 449 -19.42 16.52 -13.41
CA GLY A 449 -18.14 15.91 -13.76
C GLY A 449 -18.23 14.44 -14.17
N ALA A 450 -17.07 13.78 -14.19
CA ALA A 450 -16.97 12.36 -14.51
C ALA A 450 -17.60 11.49 -13.40
N THR A 451 -18.05 10.30 -13.81
CA THR A 451 -18.42 9.21 -12.90
C THR A 451 -17.43 8.08 -13.09
N GLU A 452 -16.70 7.75 -12.04
CA GLU A 452 -15.77 6.63 -12.03
C GLU A 452 -16.45 5.40 -11.41
N ILE A 453 -16.18 4.21 -11.96
CA ILE A 453 -16.80 2.97 -11.54
C ILE A 453 -15.72 1.92 -11.32
N VAL A 454 -15.80 1.22 -10.19
CA VAL A 454 -14.93 0.07 -9.87
C VAL A 454 -15.79 -1.12 -9.46
N GLU A 455 -15.27 -2.32 -9.68
CA GLU A 455 -15.99 -3.56 -9.39
C GLU A 455 -15.17 -4.49 -8.50
N GLY A 456 -15.85 -5.16 -7.58
CA GLY A 456 -15.28 -6.17 -6.71
C GLY A 456 -16.14 -7.42 -6.71
N GLU A 457 -15.49 -8.57 -6.62
CA GLU A 457 -16.13 -9.88 -6.71
C GLU A 457 -15.68 -10.79 -5.57
N CYS A 458 -16.55 -11.71 -5.16
CA CYS A 458 -16.22 -12.75 -4.20
C CYS A 458 -16.84 -14.07 -4.67
N GLU A 459 -15.99 -15.06 -4.92
CA GLU A 459 -16.38 -16.38 -5.42
C GLU A 459 -16.77 -17.33 -4.28
N GLY A 460 -17.74 -18.21 -4.56
CA GLY A 460 -18.28 -19.12 -3.59
C GLY A 460 -19.29 -20.11 -4.17
N LYS A 461 -20.12 -20.67 -3.30
CA LYS A 461 -21.16 -21.65 -3.66
C LYS A 461 -22.44 -21.42 -2.88
N VAL A 462 -23.57 -21.83 -3.44
CA VAL A 462 -24.87 -21.78 -2.74
C VAL A 462 -25.15 -23.09 -2.01
N VAL A 463 -25.32 -23.03 -0.69
CA VAL A 463 -25.75 -24.17 0.14
C VAL A 463 -27.27 -24.33 0.17
N THR A 464 -27.77 -25.53 0.51
CA THR A 464 -29.21 -25.83 0.59
C THR A 464 -29.90 -25.24 1.82
N GLU A 465 -29.16 -25.09 2.92
CA GLU A 465 -29.69 -24.66 4.21
C GLU A 465 -28.93 -23.41 4.68
N PRO A 466 -29.65 -22.36 5.12
CA PRO A 466 -29.00 -21.16 5.64
C PRO A 466 -28.23 -21.47 6.91
N ARG A 467 -26.98 -21.00 6.99
CA ARG A 467 -26.11 -21.11 8.16
C ARG A 467 -25.62 -19.73 8.60
N GLY A 468 -25.45 -19.54 9.91
CA GLY A 468 -25.01 -18.28 10.50
C GLY A 468 -26.14 -17.28 10.79
N GLY A 469 -25.85 -16.30 11.65
CA GLY A 469 -26.79 -15.26 12.06
C GLY A 469 -26.34 -13.83 11.72
N GLY A 470 -25.14 -13.67 11.12
CA GLY A 470 -24.61 -12.38 10.69
C GLY A 470 -25.00 -12.04 9.24
N GLY A 471 -24.70 -10.80 8.84
CA GLY A 471 -24.88 -10.36 7.45
C GLY A 471 -26.33 -10.05 7.05
N PHE A 472 -26.58 -10.00 5.74
CA PHE A 472 -27.89 -9.72 5.13
C PHE A 472 -28.01 -10.39 3.74
N GLY A 473 -29.20 -10.32 3.13
CA GLY A 473 -29.44 -10.84 1.78
C GLY A 473 -29.17 -12.36 1.69
N TYR A 474 -28.20 -12.73 0.86
CA TYR A 474 -27.84 -14.12 0.58
C TYR A 474 -26.67 -14.64 1.42
N ASP A 475 -26.11 -13.84 2.35
CA ASP A 475 -24.98 -14.24 3.19
C ASP A 475 -25.14 -15.61 3.88
N PRO A 476 -26.34 -15.98 4.41
CA PRO A 476 -26.53 -17.29 5.03
C PRO A 476 -26.45 -18.48 4.07
N LEU A 477 -26.60 -18.24 2.77
CA LEU A 477 -26.54 -19.27 1.72
C LEU A 477 -25.21 -19.27 0.96
N PHE A 478 -24.37 -18.26 1.13
CA PHE A 478 -23.14 -18.10 0.37
C PHE A 478 -21.95 -18.71 1.12
N LEU A 479 -21.55 -19.92 0.73
CA LEU A 479 -20.43 -20.66 1.28
C LEU A 479 -19.11 -20.26 0.61
N LEU A 480 -18.09 -20.05 1.43
CA LEU A 480 -16.70 -19.90 1.01
C LEU A 480 -16.00 -21.27 1.06
N PRO A 481 -15.70 -21.92 -0.08
CA PRO A 481 -15.15 -23.27 -0.11
C PRO A 481 -13.85 -23.41 0.69
N GLU A 482 -12.99 -22.40 0.64
CA GLU A 482 -11.69 -22.37 1.33
C GLU A 482 -11.81 -22.35 2.86
N ARG A 483 -12.96 -21.89 3.39
CA ARG A 483 -13.20 -21.72 4.83
C ARG A 483 -14.21 -22.70 5.40
N GLY A 484 -15.04 -23.32 4.56
CA GLY A 484 -16.14 -24.19 4.99
C GLY A 484 -17.30 -23.44 5.68
N GLN A 485 -17.23 -22.11 5.75
CA GLN A 485 -18.19 -21.23 6.42
C GLN A 485 -18.98 -20.40 5.40
N THR A 486 -20.22 -20.05 5.73
CA THR A 486 -20.98 -19.05 4.99
C THR A 486 -20.57 -17.62 5.39
N MET A 487 -20.88 -16.64 4.55
CA MET A 487 -20.63 -15.22 4.88
C MET A 487 -21.33 -14.78 6.18
N ALA A 488 -22.46 -15.39 6.53
CA ALA A 488 -23.20 -15.11 7.76
C ALA A 488 -22.60 -15.76 9.02
N GLU A 489 -21.66 -16.70 8.87
CA GLU A 489 -20.93 -17.35 9.97
C GLU A 489 -19.64 -16.60 10.34
N LEU A 490 -19.18 -15.68 9.48
CA LEU A 490 -17.96 -14.89 9.72
C LEU A 490 -18.19 -13.78 10.75
N ALA A 491 -17.15 -13.42 11.49
CA ALA A 491 -17.18 -12.19 12.27
C ALA A 491 -17.27 -10.96 11.34
N PRO A 492 -17.89 -9.85 11.77
CA PRO A 492 -18.05 -8.66 10.92
C PRO A 492 -16.74 -8.13 10.34
N ALA A 493 -15.65 -8.15 11.11
CA ALA A 493 -14.33 -7.70 10.64
C ALA A 493 -13.76 -8.61 9.54
N GLU A 494 -13.92 -9.93 9.68
CA GLU A 494 -13.45 -10.91 8.69
C GLU A 494 -14.24 -10.78 7.39
N LYS A 495 -15.57 -10.65 7.48
CA LYS A 495 -16.44 -10.40 6.33
C LYS A 495 -16.03 -9.11 5.61
N ASN A 496 -15.77 -8.05 6.36
CA ASN A 496 -15.33 -6.77 5.82
C ASN A 496 -13.93 -6.81 5.18
N ALA A 497 -13.12 -7.83 5.43
CA ALA A 497 -11.82 -7.98 4.76
C ALA A 497 -11.92 -8.67 3.40
N ILE A 498 -12.89 -9.59 3.22
CA ILE A 498 -12.93 -10.48 2.05
C ILE A 498 -14.14 -10.28 1.14
N SER A 499 -15.13 -9.49 1.55
CA SER A 499 -16.35 -9.29 0.78
C SER A 499 -16.08 -8.59 -0.56
N HIS A 500 -16.92 -8.90 -1.54
CA HIS A 500 -17.00 -8.21 -2.83
C HIS A 500 -17.06 -6.68 -2.69
N ARG A 501 -17.82 -6.18 -1.69
CA ARG A 501 -17.92 -4.74 -1.39
C ARG A 501 -16.63 -4.16 -0.85
N ALA A 502 -15.93 -4.86 0.05
CA ALA A 502 -14.63 -4.43 0.55
C ALA A 502 -13.58 -4.39 -0.55
N ARG A 503 -13.58 -5.39 -1.45
CA ARG A 503 -12.71 -5.44 -2.63
C ARG A 503 -13.02 -4.28 -3.59
N ALA A 504 -14.29 -4.01 -3.87
CA ALA A 504 -14.69 -2.87 -4.68
C ALA A 504 -14.29 -1.54 -4.02
N PHE A 505 -14.46 -1.42 -2.70
CA PHE A 505 -14.13 -0.21 -1.96
C PHE A 505 -12.63 0.06 -1.89
N ALA A 506 -11.82 -1.00 -1.77
CA ALA A 506 -10.36 -0.91 -1.86
C ALA A 506 -9.93 -0.26 -3.19
N LEU A 507 -10.58 -0.62 -4.31
CA LEU A 507 -10.36 -0.01 -5.61
C LEU A 507 -10.94 1.42 -5.72
N ALA A 508 -12.01 1.72 -4.98
CA ALA A 508 -12.67 3.02 -4.95
C ALA A 508 -11.88 4.06 -4.12
N LEU A 509 -11.10 3.60 -3.14
CA LEU A 509 -10.45 4.44 -2.15
C LEU A 509 -9.46 5.46 -2.76
N PRO A 510 -8.59 5.10 -3.73
CA PRO A 510 -7.73 6.07 -4.40
C PRO A 510 -8.53 7.14 -5.14
N ILE A 511 -9.62 6.74 -5.83
CA ILE A 511 -10.49 7.65 -6.58
C ILE A 511 -11.16 8.66 -5.63
N LEU A 512 -11.62 8.19 -4.47
CA LEU A 512 -12.17 9.05 -3.42
C LEU A 512 -11.11 10.03 -2.91
N HIS A 513 -9.88 9.58 -2.66
CA HIS A 513 -8.79 10.46 -2.24
C HIS A 513 -8.50 11.56 -3.27
N ASP A 514 -8.45 11.24 -4.56
CA ASP A 514 -8.22 12.23 -5.61
C ASP A 514 -9.30 13.32 -5.64
N PHE A 515 -10.56 12.92 -5.58
CA PHE A 515 -11.68 13.87 -5.54
C PHE A 515 -11.71 14.69 -4.24
N LEU A 516 -11.28 14.10 -3.12
CA LEU A 516 -11.17 14.80 -1.83
C LEU A 516 -9.93 15.71 -1.74
N ALA A 517 -8.87 15.43 -2.49
CA ALA A 517 -7.66 16.24 -2.54
C ALA A 517 -7.79 17.45 -3.48
N THR A 518 -8.58 17.32 -4.55
CA THR A 518 -8.80 18.40 -5.53
C THR A 518 -9.52 19.58 -4.87
N PRO A 519 -9.00 20.82 -4.90
CA PRO A 519 -9.73 21.99 -4.44
C PRO A 519 -11.01 22.15 -5.26
N THR A 520 -12.18 22.04 -4.62
CA THR A 520 -13.42 22.32 -5.32
C THR A 520 -13.42 23.79 -5.72
N ALA A 521 -13.63 24.07 -7.01
CA ALA A 521 -13.98 25.42 -7.45
C ALA A 521 -15.18 25.85 -6.60
N ARG A 522 -15.02 27.01 -5.95
CA ARG A 522 -16.00 27.62 -5.03
C ARG A 522 -17.40 27.45 -5.62
N PRO A 523 -18.41 26.94 -4.87
CA PRO A 523 -19.76 26.89 -5.39
C PRO A 523 -20.15 28.30 -5.82
N LEU A 524 -20.58 28.44 -7.08
CA LEU A 524 -21.18 29.67 -7.58
C LEU A 524 -22.27 30.06 -6.59
N ARG A 525 -22.08 31.20 -5.91
CA ARG A 525 -23.12 31.76 -5.05
C ARG A 525 -24.41 31.81 -5.87
N PRO A 526 -25.57 31.37 -5.33
CA PRO A 526 -26.83 31.59 -6.01
C PRO A 526 -26.93 33.08 -6.31
N ALA A 527 -27.20 33.40 -7.58
CA ALA A 527 -27.45 34.75 -8.01
C ALA A 527 -28.51 35.34 -7.08
N ARG A 528 -28.17 36.41 -6.36
CA ARG A 528 -29.17 37.19 -5.63
C ARG A 528 -30.19 37.61 -6.68
N ALA A 529 -31.42 37.13 -6.53
CA ALA A 529 -32.55 37.65 -7.27
C ALA A 529 -32.53 39.17 -7.12
N GLY A 530 -32.54 39.86 -8.26
CA GLY A 530 -32.59 41.31 -8.32
C GLY A 530 -33.78 41.80 -7.50
N GLY A 531 -33.49 42.70 -6.56
CA GLY A 531 -34.50 43.61 -6.05
C GLY A 531 -34.66 44.73 -7.06
N ASP A 532 -35.70 44.64 -7.88
CA ASP A 532 -36.40 45.79 -8.43
C ASP A 532 -37.81 45.76 -7.82
N GLY A 533 -38.19 46.84 -7.12
CA GLY A 533 -39.54 47.04 -6.55
C GLY A 533 -39.52 47.45 -5.08
#